data_AF-A0A8D8GA73-F1
#
_entry.id   AF-A0A8D8GA73-F1
#
_cell.length_a   1.000
_cell.length_b   1.000
_cell.length_c   1.000
_cell.angle_alpha   90.00
_cell.angle_beta   90.00
_cell.angle_gamma   90.00
#
_symmetry.space_group_name_H-M   'P 1'
#
loop_
_entity.id
_entity.type
_entity.pdbx_description
1 polymer ?
#
loop_
_entity_poly.entity_id
_entity_poly.type
_entity_poly.pdbx_seq_one_letter_code
_entity_poly.pdbx_strand_id
1 'polypeptide(L)'
;KLAYTPKVFTIESRRAGLIFLKQAENRHFFTMTDIKKCFYTTILSQTISGDGKYLFCGSNFGEILIYSIDRILSCSESSNGDPDKPPTAPHAVFPLPEKCQVYSLSFYKDFLIVGLNSEICGYAWNVKNATVGKRAWTVKLPVSAEYTDINEVNY
;
A
#
# COMPACT_ATOMS: atom_id res chain seq x y z
N LYS A 1 -7.28 35.72 -8.49
CA LYS A 1 -6.03 35.08 -8.97
C LYS A 1 -5.26 34.58 -7.76
N LEU A 2 -5.35 33.29 -7.44
CA LEU A 2 -4.55 32.67 -6.39
C LEU A 2 -3.60 31.68 -7.07
N ALA A 3 -2.30 31.86 -6.83
CA ALA A 3 -1.24 31.09 -7.45
C ALA A 3 -1.20 29.67 -6.86
N TYR A 4 -1.24 28.67 -7.74
CA TYR A 4 -1.03 27.27 -7.40
C TYR A 4 0.48 27.01 -7.34
N THR A 5 0.99 26.68 -6.15
CA THR A 5 2.36 26.16 -5.99
C THR A 5 2.34 24.63 -6.09
N PRO A 6 3.17 24.01 -6.95
CA PRO A 6 3.20 22.56 -7.08
C PRO A 6 3.68 21.92 -5.79
N LYS A 7 2.90 20.97 -5.26
CA LYS A 7 3.26 20.17 -4.07
C LYS A 7 4.30 19.14 -4.47
N VAL A 8 5.55 19.36 -4.08
CA VAL A 8 6.64 18.40 -4.25
C VAL A 8 6.52 17.32 -3.17
N PHE A 9 6.32 16.07 -3.58
CA PHE A 9 6.49 14.92 -2.69
C PHE A 9 7.97 14.57 -2.64
N THR A 10 8.60 14.76 -1.48
CA THR A 10 10.00 14.38 -1.28
C THR A 10 10.08 12.89 -0.97
N ILE A 11 10.63 12.12 -1.91
CA ILE A 11 11.00 10.72 -1.67
C ILE A 11 12.33 10.74 -0.90
N GLU A 12 12.27 10.69 0.45
CA GLU A 12 13.48 10.46 1.24
C GLU A 12 13.73 8.94 1.36
N SER A 13 14.72 8.46 0.62
CA SER A 13 15.35 7.17 0.90
C SER A 13 16.38 7.36 2.00
N ARG A 14 16.09 6.88 3.20
CA ARG A 14 17.14 6.61 4.19
C ARG A 14 17.33 5.10 4.27
N ARG A 15 18.59 4.70 4.13
CA ARG A 15 19.12 3.33 4.01
C ARG A 15 18.21 2.27 4.70
N ALA A 16 17.87 1.23 3.93
CA ALA A 16 17.01 0.06 4.23
C ALA A 16 15.60 0.04 3.58
N GLY A 17 15.42 0.61 2.39
CA GLY A 17 14.29 0.27 1.49
C GLY A 17 12.89 0.68 1.94
N LEU A 18 12.75 1.40 3.06
CA LEU A 18 11.49 1.90 3.59
C LEU A 18 11.22 3.30 3.01
N ILE A 19 10.14 3.46 2.22
CA ILE A 19 9.70 4.74 1.66
C ILE A 19 8.53 5.26 2.49
N PHE A 20 8.71 6.41 3.13
CA PHE A 20 7.62 7.12 3.82
C PHE A 20 6.93 8.09 2.83
N LEU A 21 5.64 7.90 2.58
CA LEU A 21 4.81 8.91 1.90
C LEU A 21 4.30 9.90 2.95
N LYS A 22 4.96 11.06 3.10
CA LYS A 22 4.47 12.15 3.94
C LYS A 22 3.64 13.12 3.11
N GLN A 23 2.32 13.13 3.29
CA GLN A 23 1.42 14.08 2.62
C GLN A 23 1.35 15.38 3.43
N ALA A 24 1.75 16.50 2.82
CA ALA A 24 1.68 17.83 3.43
C ALA A 24 0.24 18.39 3.39
N GLU A 25 -0.15 19.01 4.52
CA GLU A 25 -1.50 19.49 4.84
C GLU A 25 -2.17 20.31 3.72
N ASN A 26 -3.47 20.05 3.51
CA ASN A 26 -4.47 21.11 3.38
C ASN A 26 -5.81 20.56 3.82
N ARG A 27 -6.39 21.22 4.83
CA ARG A 27 -7.77 21.02 5.26
C ARG A 27 -8.65 21.51 4.12
N HIS A 28 -9.41 20.62 3.49
CA HIS A 28 -10.78 20.78 3.02
C HIS A 28 -11.07 19.71 1.96
N PHE A 29 -12.17 18.98 2.18
CA PHE A 29 -12.75 17.92 1.35
C PHE A 29 -12.02 16.55 1.33
N PHE A 30 -12.17 15.82 2.43
CA PHE A 30 -12.10 14.36 2.43
C PHE A 30 -13.49 13.81 2.78
N THR A 31 -14.12 13.12 1.83
CA THR A 31 -15.25 12.22 2.10
C THR A 31 -14.86 11.23 3.19
N MET A 32 -15.79 10.95 4.11
CA MET A 32 -15.69 10.31 5.43
C MET A 32 -15.04 8.89 5.48
N THR A 33 -13.88 8.72 4.84
CA THR A 33 -12.93 7.65 5.13
C THR A 33 -12.20 8.11 6.38
N ASP A 34 -12.34 7.33 7.46
CA ASP A 34 -11.86 7.63 8.81
C ASP A 34 -10.52 8.39 8.81
N ILE A 35 -10.59 9.72 8.96
CA ILE A 35 -9.47 10.66 8.74
C ILE A 35 -8.25 10.28 9.60
N LYS A 36 -8.49 9.61 10.73
CA LYS A 36 -7.45 9.07 11.61
C LYS A 36 -6.57 8.06 10.88
N LYS A 37 -7.13 7.15 10.08
CA LYS A 37 -6.35 6.13 9.36
C LYS A 37 -5.37 6.76 8.37
N CYS A 38 -5.75 7.84 7.70
CA CYS A 38 -4.88 8.49 6.70
C CYS A 38 -3.58 9.05 7.31
N PHE A 39 -3.58 9.52 8.57
CA PHE A 39 -2.38 10.04 9.24
C PHE A 39 -1.49 8.96 9.86
N TYR A 40 -2.06 7.80 10.18
CA TYR A 40 -1.34 6.69 10.83
C TYR A 40 -1.09 5.51 9.88
N THR A 41 -1.32 5.69 8.58
CA THR A 41 -1.01 4.66 7.58
C THR A 41 0.48 4.61 7.38
N THR A 42 1.05 3.43 7.61
CA THR A 42 2.45 3.11 7.28
C THR A 42 2.45 2.07 6.18
N ILE A 43 3.17 2.35 5.09
CA ILE A 43 3.43 1.37 4.04
C ILE A 43 4.62 0.54 4.47
N LEU A 44 4.41 -0.77 4.63
CA LEU A 44 5.40 -1.71 5.16
C LEU A 44 6.08 -2.50 4.05
N SER A 45 5.41 -2.64 2.91
CA SER A 45 5.87 -3.44 1.79
C SER A 45 5.33 -2.93 0.47
N GLN A 46 6.05 -3.22 -0.61
CA GLN A 46 5.71 -2.75 -1.95
C GLN A 46 6.27 -3.70 -3.01
N THR A 47 5.54 -3.88 -4.11
CA THR A 47 5.95 -4.70 -5.25
C THR A 47 5.30 -4.21 -6.54
N ILE A 48 5.85 -4.58 -7.69
CA ILE A 48 5.37 -4.16 -9.02
C ILE A 48 4.80 -5.38 -9.74
N SER A 49 3.74 -5.21 -10.51
CA SER A 49 3.21 -6.26 -11.38
C SER A 49 4.24 -6.70 -12.42
N GLY A 50 4.11 -7.94 -12.91
CA GLY A 50 5.02 -8.49 -13.93
C GLY A 50 5.02 -7.72 -15.26
N ASP A 51 3.93 -6.99 -15.54
CA ASP A 51 3.80 -6.11 -16.71
C ASP A 51 4.28 -4.66 -16.45
N GLY A 52 4.69 -4.33 -15.23
CA GLY A 52 5.18 -3.00 -14.87
C GLY A 52 4.11 -1.91 -14.83
N LYS A 53 2.81 -2.25 -14.91
CA LYS A 53 1.72 -1.27 -14.97
C LYS A 53 1.13 -0.89 -13.62
N TYR A 54 1.28 -1.76 -12.63
CA TYR A 54 0.68 -1.61 -11.32
C TYR A 54 1.71 -1.70 -10.20
N LEU A 55 1.61 -0.76 -9.26
CA LEU A 55 2.35 -0.75 -8.00
C LEU A 55 1.41 -1.15 -6.87
N PHE A 56 1.80 -2.17 -6.10
CA PHE A 56 1.08 -2.64 -4.93
C PHE A 56 1.81 -2.16 -3.67
N CYS A 57 1.07 -1.62 -2.71
CA CYS A 57 1.59 -1.15 -1.43
C CYS A 57 0.79 -1.77 -0.28
N GLY A 58 1.47 -2.50 0.61
CA GLY A 58 0.87 -3.12 1.78
C GLY A 58 0.93 -2.21 3.00
N SER A 59 -0.20 -2.01 3.69
CA SER A 59 -0.29 -1.13 4.85
C SER A 59 -0.32 -1.88 6.18
N ASN A 60 -0.07 -1.13 7.26
CA ASN A 60 -0.28 -1.56 8.65
C ASN A 60 -1.77 -1.75 9.03
N PHE A 61 -2.72 -1.34 8.20
CA PHE A 61 -4.15 -1.55 8.43
C PHE A 61 -4.72 -2.81 7.76
N GLY A 62 -3.87 -3.60 7.11
CA GLY A 62 -4.30 -4.78 6.35
C GLY A 62 -5.00 -4.42 5.04
N GLU A 63 -4.58 -3.32 4.43
CA GLU A 63 -5.05 -2.88 3.13
C GLU A 63 -3.90 -2.98 2.13
N ILE A 64 -4.21 -3.44 0.91
CA ILE A 64 -3.29 -3.38 -0.22
C ILE A 64 -3.79 -2.27 -1.15
N LEU A 65 -3.01 -1.21 -1.23
CA LEU A 65 -3.24 -0.08 -2.12
C LEU A 65 -2.67 -0.42 -3.50
N ILE A 66 -3.47 -0.21 -4.55
CA ILE A 66 -3.11 -0.54 -5.92
C ILE A 66 -3.03 0.77 -6.70
N TYR A 67 -1.88 1.06 -7.28
CA TYR A 67 -1.66 2.26 -8.08
C TYR A 67 -1.40 1.89 -9.53
N SER A 68 -1.99 2.65 -10.46
CA SER A 68 -1.61 2.59 -11.87
C SER A 68 -0.40 3.49 -12.08
N ILE A 69 0.70 2.93 -12.57
CA ILE A 69 1.94 3.67 -12.81
C ILE A 69 1.73 4.68 -13.95
N ASP A 70 1.04 4.28 -15.02
CA ASP A 70 0.71 5.17 -16.14
C ASP A 70 -0.03 6.44 -15.67
N ARG A 71 -1.00 6.30 -14.75
CA ARG A 71 -1.74 7.43 -14.18
C ARG A 71 -0.86 8.35 -13.33
N ILE A 72 0.11 7.78 -12.60
CA ILE A 72 1.06 8.57 -11.81
C ILE A 72 1.97 9.36 -12.74
N LEU A 73 2.52 8.72 -13.78
CA LEU A 73 3.43 9.34 -14.74
C LEU A 73 2.74 10.42 -15.56
N SER A 74 1.51 10.18 -16.03
CA SER A 74 0.76 11.12 -16.87
C SER A 74 0.42 12.44 -16.17
N CYS A 75 0.43 12.46 -14.84
CA CYS A 75 0.10 13.63 -14.06
C CYS A 75 1.27 14.53 -13.69
N SER A 76 2.50 14.08 -13.96
CA SER A 76 3.63 15.01 -14.01
C SER A 76 3.48 16.06 -15.13
N GLU A 77 2.67 15.77 -16.15
CA GLU A 77 2.59 16.58 -17.37
C GLU A 77 1.32 17.43 -17.51
N SER A 78 0.26 17.18 -16.72
CA SER A 78 -1.04 17.83 -16.91
C SER A 78 -1.69 18.27 -15.58
N SER A 79 -1.59 19.56 -15.28
CA SER A 79 -2.14 20.21 -14.07
C SER A 79 -3.65 20.47 -14.11
N ASN A 80 -4.43 19.69 -14.88
CA ASN A 80 -5.87 19.92 -15.11
C ASN A 80 -6.76 18.77 -14.60
N GLY A 81 -6.28 18.01 -13.61
CA GLY A 81 -7.04 16.90 -13.02
C GLY A 81 -8.15 17.37 -12.06
N ASP A 82 -9.18 16.55 -11.93
CA ASP A 82 -10.26 16.69 -10.93
C ASP A 82 -9.64 16.86 -9.51
N PRO A 83 -9.91 17.99 -8.81
CA PRO A 83 -9.34 18.25 -7.50
C PRO A 83 -9.73 17.20 -6.45
N ASP A 84 -10.84 16.49 -6.65
CA ASP A 84 -11.34 15.50 -5.69
C ASP A 84 -10.68 14.12 -5.84
N LYS A 85 -10.02 13.84 -6.97
CA LYS A 85 -9.38 12.54 -7.21
C LYS A 85 -7.97 12.73 -7.73
N PRO A 86 -7.00 13.00 -6.83
CA PRO A 86 -5.65 13.24 -7.25
C PRO A 86 -5.12 12.02 -8.02
N PRO A 87 -4.19 12.24 -8.95
CA PRO A 87 -3.57 11.16 -9.73
C PRO A 87 -2.86 10.13 -8.87
N THR A 88 -2.36 10.61 -7.73
CA THR A 88 -1.70 9.86 -6.67
C THR A 88 -2.68 9.15 -5.74
N ALA A 89 -4.00 9.24 -5.98
CA ALA A 89 -4.96 8.39 -5.29
C ALA A 89 -4.84 6.94 -5.79
N PRO A 90 -4.97 5.94 -4.91
CA PRO A 90 -4.97 4.55 -5.32
C PRO A 90 -6.06 4.30 -6.37
N HIS A 91 -5.70 3.52 -7.38
CA HIS A 91 -6.62 3.03 -8.40
C HIS A 91 -7.68 2.12 -7.76
N ALA A 92 -7.26 1.25 -6.84
CA ALA A 92 -8.12 0.40 -6.06
C ALA A 92 -7.51 0.15 -4.66
N VAL A 93 -8.36 -0.19 -3.70
CA VAL A 93 -7.96 -0.60 -2.35
C VAL A 93 -8.53 -1.99 -2.11
N PHE A 94 -7.66 -2.94 -1.81
CA PHE A 94 -8.04 -4.31 -1.49
C PHE A 94 -7.86 -4.56 0.02
N PRO A 95 -8.96 -4.65 0.80
CA PRO A 95 -8.88 -5.00 2.21
C PRO A 95 -8.63 -6.51 2.36
N LEU A 96 -7.68 -6.87 3.22
CA LEU A 96 -7.52 -8.26 3.62
C LEU A 96 -8.67 -8.70 4.52
N PRO A 97 -9.04 -9.99 4.52
CA PRO A 97 -10.14 -10.50 5.35
C PRO A 97 -9.93 -10.27 6.85
N GLU A 98 -8.67 -10.33 7.29
CA GLU A 98 -8.26 -10.08 8.67
C GLU A 98 -7.47 -8.78 8.74
N LYS A 99 -7.67 -8.02 9.82
CA LYS A 99 -6.94 -6.77 10.08
C LYS A 99 -5.53 -7.09 10.56
N CYS A 100 -4.69 -7.59 9.66
CA CYS A 100 -3.30 -7.91 9.89
C CYS A 100 -2.40 -7.02 9.04
N GLN A 101 -1.24 -6.65 9.56
CA GLN A 101 -0.29 -5.84 8.82
C GLN A 101 0.29 -6.62 7.62
N VAL A 102 0.56 -5.90 6.54
CA VAL A 102 1.16 -6.48 5.33
C VAL A 102 2.67 -6.29 5.34
N TYR A 103 3.40 -7.24 5.92
CA TYR A 103 4.84 -7.11 6.14
C TYR A 103 5.69 -7.29 4.88
N SER A 104 5.24 -8.11 3.94
CA SER A 104 5.96 -8.32 2.68
C SER A 104 5.01 -8.56 1.51
N LEU A 105 5.44 -8.13 0.33
CA LEU A 105 4.74 -8.32 -0.93
C LEU A 105 5.74 -8.82 -1.97
N SER A 106 5.28 -9.75 -2.81
CA SER A 106 6.00 -10.18 -3.99
C SER A 106 4.99 -10.47 -5.09
N PHE A 107 5.39 -10.27 -6.35
CA PHE A 107 4.53 -10.55 -7.49
C PHE A 107 5.20 -11.60 -8.37
N TYR A 108 4.46 -12.66 -8.69
CA TYR A 108 4.97 -13.73 -9.55
C TYR A 108 3.87 -14.30 -10.44
N LYS A 109 4.11 -14.29 -11.76
CA LYS A 109 3.12 -14.67 -12.78
C LYS A 109 1.83 -13.86 -12.61
N ASP A 110 0.74 -14.51 -12.21
CA ASP A 110 -0.56 -13.88 -11.97
C ASP A 110 -0.94 -13.88 -10.49
N PHE A 111 0.05 -14.00 -9.59
CA PHE A 111 -0.17 -14.02 -8.15
C PHE A 111 0.50 -12.84 -7.46
N LEU A 112 -0.30 -12.12 -6.69
CA LEU A 112 0.20 -11.25 -5.63
C LEU A 112 0.39 -12.10 -4.37
N ILE A 113 1.64 -12.26 -3.98
CA ILE A 113 2.07 -13.00 -2.79
C ILE A 113 2.17 -12.01 -1.63
N VAL A 114 1.51 -12.34 -0.54
CA VAL A 114 1.31 -11.47 0.62
C VAL A 114 1.80 -12.20 1.87
N GLY A 115 2.87 -11.69 2.49
CA GLY A 115 3.35 -12.18 3.77
C GLY A 115 2.68 -11.44 4.91
N LEU A 116 1.97 -12.19 5.76
CA LEU A 116 1.24 -11.72 6.93
C LEU A 116 1.87 -12.28 8.21
N ASN A 117 1.24 -12.02 9.35
CA ASN A 117 1.64 -12.67 10.59
C ASN A 117 1.35 -14.17 10.50
N SER A 118 2.35 -15.02 10.70
CA SER A 118 2.25 -16.50 10.71
C SER A 118 1.78 -17.18 9.41
N GLU A 119 1.50 -16.45 8.33
CA GLU A 119 1.08 -17.05 7.06
C GLU A 119 1.56 -16.25 5.84
N ILE A 120 1.72 -16.96 4.72
CA ILE A 120 1.96 -16.39 3.40
C ILE A 120 0.77 -16.79 2.53
N CYS A 121 0.15 -15.81 1.87
CA CYS A 121 -1.03 -16.02 1.03
C CYS A 121 -0.73 -15.63 -0.41
N GLY A 122 -1.31 -16.37 -1.36
CA GLY A 122 -1.35 -15.97 -2.77
C GLY A 122 -2.74 -15.52 -3.16
N TYR A 123 -2.85 -14.33 -3.74
CA TYR A 123 -4.07 -13.81 -4.33
C TYR A 123 -3.93 -13.75 -5.84
N ALA A 124 -4.94 -14.22 -6.57
CA ALA A 124 -4.94 -14.12 -8.02
C ALA A 124 -5.10 -12.66 -8.45
N TRP A 125 -4.22 -12.18 -9.33
CA TRP A 125 -4.29 -10.85 -9.92
C TRP A 125 -5.00 -10.89 -11.27
N ASN A 126 -6.05 -10.09 -11.43
CA ASN A 126 -6.72 -9.92 -12.71
C ASN A 126 -6.28 -8.63 -13.39
N VAL A 127 -5.37 -8.76 -14.35
CA VAL A 127 -4.82 -7.64 -15.13
C VAL A 127 -5.93 -6.84 -15.85
N LYS A 128 -6.97 -7.51 -16.38
CA LYS A 128 -8.01 -6.85 -17.19
C LYS A 128 -8.85 -5.89 -16.35
N ASN A 129 -9.16 -6.29 -15.13
CA ASN A 129 -10.01 -5.53 -14.23
C ASN A 129 -9.21 -4.70 -13.23
N ALA A 130 -7.87 -4.84 -13.22
CA ALA A 130 -6.98 -4.26 -12.22
C ALA A 130 -7.41 -4.59 -10.76
N THR A 131 -7.89 -5.82 -10.55
CA THR A 131 -8.40 -6.27 -9.24
C THR A 131 -7.67 -7.47 -8.70
N VAL A 132 -7.51 -7.46 -7.37
CA VAL A 132 -7.06 -8.63 -6.60
C VAL A 132 -8.28 -9.52 -6.36
N GLY A 133 -8.17 -10.79 -6.76
CA GLY A 133 -9.20 -11.80 -6.60
C GLY A 133 -9.21 -12.44 -5.21
N LYS A 134 -9.90 -13.58 -5.11
CA LYS A 134 -9.92 -14.36 -3.86
C LYS A 134 -8.55 -14.97 -3.56
N ARG A 135 -8.34 -15.28 -2.28
CA ARG A 135 -7.18 -16.04 -1.80
C ARG A 135 -7.17 -17.41 -2.49
N ALA A 136 -6.10 -17.70 -3.22
CA ALA A 136 -5.96 -18.93 -3.98
C ALA A 136 -5.25 -20.02 -3.17
N TRP A 137 -4.29 -19.65 -2.33
CA TRP A 137 -3.55 -20.57 -1.48
C TRP A 137 -2.99 -19.86 -0.25
N THR A 138 -2.65 -20.65 0.77
CA THR A 138 -2.02 -20.22 2.01
C THR A 138 -0.96 -21.22 2.42
N VAL A 139 0.19 -20.70 2.84
CA VAL A 139 1.25 -21.44 3.52
C VAL A 139 1.31 -20.92 4.95
N LYS A 140 1.02 -21.79 5.93
CA LYS A 140 1.19 -21.43 7.34
C LYS A 140 2.66 -21.60 7.72
N LEU A 141 3.21 -20.58 8.37
CA LEU A 141 4.56 -20.61 8.90
C LEU A 141 4.53 -21.38 10.23
N PRO A 142 5.52 -22.26 10.48
CA PRO A 142 5.63 -22.92 11.78
C PRO A 142 5.91 -21.85 12.84
N VAL A 143 4.98 -21.71 13.79
CA VAL A 143 5.19 -20.90 14.99
C VAL A 143 5.92 -21.79 15.97
N SER A 144 7.22 -21.60 16.16
CA SER A 144 7.90 -22.26 17.28
C SER A 144 7.36 -21.65 18.56
N ALA A 145 6.85 -22.49 19.46
CA ALA A 145 6.36 -22.09 20.79
C ALA A 145 7.46 -21.55 21.70
N GLU A 146 8.70 -21.40 21.20
CA GLU A 146 9.91 -21.10 21.96
C GLU A 146 10.29 -19.61 21.94
N TYR A 147 9.60 -18.75 21.19
CA TYR A 147 9.85 -17.29 21.17
C TYR A 147 8.92 -16.48 22.07
N THR A 148 8.08 -17.12 22.89
CA THR A 148 7.13 -16.42 23.77
C THR A 148 7.76 -15.95 25.10
N ASP A 149 9.00 -16.35 25.41
CA ASP A 149 9.73 -15.92 26.62
C ASP A 149 10.83 -14.90 26.34
N ILE A 150 10.54 -13.85 25.56
CA ILE A 150 11.41 -12.67 25.56
C ILE A 150 10.95 -11.77 26.71
N ASN A 151 11.52 -12.09 27.88
CA ASN A 151 11.45 -11.41 29.18
C ASN A 151 10.83 -9.99 29.16
N GLU A 152 9.69 -9.84 29.84
CA GLU A 152 9.29 -8.56 30.43
C GLU A 152 10.44 -8.08 31.34
N VAL A 153 11.22 -7.11 30.86
CA VAL A 153 12.08 -6.33 31.75
C VAL A 153 11.18 -5.28 32.38
N ASN A 154 10.68 -5.58 33.59
CA ASN A 154 10.03 -4.59 34.44
C ASN A 154 11.04 -3.47 34.76
N TYR A 155 10.69 -2.23 34.40
CA TYR A 155 11.35 -1.01 34.89
C TYR A 155 10.75 -0.57 36.23
#